data_AF-A0A661V685-F1
#
_entry.id   AF-A0A661V685-F1
#
_cell.length_a   1.000
_cell.length_b   1.000
_cell.length_c   1.000
_cell.angle_alpha   90.00
_cell.angle_beta   90.00
_cell.angle_gamma   90.00
#
_symmetry.space_group_name_H-M   'P 1'
#
loop_
_entity.id
_entity.type
_entity.pdbx_description
1 polymer ?
#
loop_
_entity_poly.entity_id
_entity_poly.type
_entity_poly.pdbx_seq_one_letter_code
_entity_poly.pdbx_strand_id
1 'polypeptide(L)'
;MTQATVQIVRPPLTAVMPTFPVAAQRETPSGEEVEKKTWTADDLLAFADDENRYELVRGELIMTPPASVRHGKYAARLVRMLSTHVAEHELGEVYTAEPGFELESEPPTVRAPDVAFVHRE
;
A
#
# COMPACT_ATOMS: atom_id res chain seq x y z
N MET A 1 29.22 -11.95 -15.51
CA MET A 1 28.62 -10.79 -14.83
C MET A 1 27.76 -10.07 -15.86
N THR A 2 26.46 -10.32 -15.86
CA THR A 2 25.53 -9.73 -16.84
C THR A 2 24.86 -8.53 -16.16
N GLN A 3 25.18 -7.31 -16.61
CA GLN A 3 24.47 -6.12 -16.16
C GLN A 3 23.05 -6.13 -16.73
N ALA A 4 22.05 -6.21 -15.85
CA ALA A 4 20.67 -5.93 -16.22
C ALA A 4 20.45 -4.41 -16.17
N THR A 5 20.33 -3.79 -17.35
CA THR A 5 19.89 -2.40 -17.47
C THR A 5 18.39 -2.34 -17.20
N VAL A 6 18.01 -1.88 -16.00
CA VAL A 6 16.62 -1.57 -15.67
C VAL A 6 16.26 -0.24 -16.32
N GLN A 7 15.48 -0.30 -17.40
CA GLN A 7 14.85 0.87 -18.00
C GLN A 7 13.70 1.31 -17.09
N ILE A 8 13.87 2.41 -16.37
CA ILE A 8 12.75 3.11 -15.72
C ILE A 8 11.97 3.78 -16.84
N VAL A 9 10.86 3.17 -17.26
CA VAL A 9 9.88 3.81 -18.14
C VAL A 9 9.18 4.86 -17.28
N ARG A 10 9.46 6.15 -17.51
CA ARG A 10 8.69 7.24 -16.92
C ARG A 10 7.37 7.34 -17.70
N PRO A 11 6.20 7.04 -17.12
CA PRO A 11 4.94 7.31 -17.79
C PRO A 11 4.76 8.82 -18.01
N PRO A 12 4.01 9.25 -19.04
CA PRO A 12 3.74 10.65 -19.28
C PRO A 12 2.98 11.25 -18.08
N LEU A 13 3.39 12.46 -17.67
CA LEU A 13 2.75 13.31 -16.65
C LEU A 13 1.34 13.73 -17.10
N THR A 14 0.40 12.80 -17.18
CA THR A 14 -1.01 13.06 -17.48
C THR A 14 -1.91 12.07 -16.75
N ALA A 15 -1.57 11.74 -15.50
CA ALA A 15 -2.59 11.41 -14.53
C ALA A 15 -3.05 12.75 -13.93
N VAL A 16 -4.29 13.13 -14.19
CA VAL A 16 -4.94 14.19 -13.41
C VAL A 16 -5.02 13.66 -11.99
N MET A 17 -4.06 14.06 -11.16
CA MET A 17 -4.14 13.84 -9.72
C MET A 17 -5.45 14.48 -9.25
N PRO A 18 -6.32 13.79 -8.52
CA PRO A 18 -7.28 14.50 -7.71
C PRO A 18 -6.47 15.42 -6.80
N THR A 19 -6.80 16.71 -6.79
CA THR A 19 -6.21 17.66 -5.85
C THR A 19 -6.62 17.22 -4.45
N PHE A 20 -5.79 16.42 -3.81
CA PHE A 20 -5.97 16.07 -2.41
C PHE A 20 -5.34 17.17 -1.56
N PRO A 21 -5.93 17.50 -0.40
CA PRO A 21 -5.17 18.18 0.63
C PRO A 21 -4.06 17.22 1.05
N VAL A 22 -2.86 17.41 0.48
CA VAL A 22 -1.63 16.91 1.07
C VAL A 22 -1.71 17.31 2.52
N ALA A 23 -1.74 16.34 3.44
CA ALA A 23 -1.52 16.59 4.85
C ALA A 23 -0.09 17.08 5.00
N ALA A 24 0.10 18.35 4.68
CA ALA A 24 1.34 19.07 4.82
C ALA A 24 1.62 19.18 6.31
N GLN A 25 2.85 18.82 6.64
CA GLN A 25 3.41 19.02 7.96
C GLN A 25 3.26 20.48 8.39
N ARG A 26 2.84 20.68 9.64
CA ARG A 26 3.02 21.89 10.47
C ARG A 26 2.90 23.23 9.73
N GLU A 27 1.66 23.71 9.64
CA GLU A 27 1.25 25.10 9.94
C GLU A 27 -0.27 25.16 9.73
N THR A 28 -1.02 25.62 10.74
CA THR A 28 -2.46 25.86 10.64
C THR A 28 -2.75 27.09 9.77
N PRO A 29 -3.60 26.99 8.73
CA PRO A 29 -4.46 28.08 8.34
C PRO A 29 -5.86 27.86 8.88
N SER A 30 -6.41 28.98 9.31
CA SER A 30 -7.79 29.24 9.73
C SER A 30 -8.85 28.66 8.80
N GLY A 31 -9.85 28.00 9.40
CA GLY A 31 -11.26 28.30 9.12
C GLY A 31 -11.86 27.78 7.82
N GLU A 32 -11.55 26.56 7.41
CA GLU A 32 -12.46 25.76 6.58
C GLU A 32 -12.64 24.41 7.27
N GLU A 33 -13.84 24.12 7.77
CA GLU A 33 -14.22 22.74 8.14
C GLU A 33 -14.24 21.94 6.85
N VAL A 34 -13.08 21.39 6.47
CA VAL A 34 -13.00 20.38 5.42
C VAL A 34 -13.77 19.19 5.97
N GLU A 35 -14.99 18.99 5.46
CA GLU A 35 -15.79 17.80 5.70
C GLU A 35 -14.87 16.59 5.51
N LYS A 36 -14.53 15.95 6.63
CA LYS A 36 -13.49 14.93 6.66
C LYS A 36 -14.06 13.69 6.00
N LYS A 37 -13.88 13.60 4.68
CA LYS A 37 -14.35 12.47 3.88
C LYS A 37 -13.86 11.19 4.54
N THR A 38 -14.80 10.43 5.09
CA THR A 38 -14.53 9.10 5.64
C THR A 38 -14.56 8.14 4.47
N TRP A 39 -13.44 7.47 4.24
CA TRP A 39 -13.28 6.53 3.14
C TRP A 39 -13.64 5.12 3.60
N THR A 40 -14.32 4.37 2.74
CA THR A 40 -14.67 2.96 2.96
C THR A 40 -13.68 2.03 2.26
N ALA A 41 -13.66 0.75 2.64
CA ALA A 41 -12.84 -0.24 1.95
C ALA A 41 -13.22 -0.40 0.46
N ASP A 42 -14.50 -0.28 0.13
CA ASP A 42 -15.00 -0.33 -1.25
C ASP A 42 -14.50 0.87 -2.08
N ASP A 43 -14.36 2.04 -1.47
CA ASP A 43 -13.80 3.21 -2.15
C ASP A 43 -12.34 3.00 -2.56
N LEU A 44 -11.58 2.14 -1.85
CA LEU A 44 -10.19 1.82 -2.22
C LEU A 44 -10.10 1.04 -3.52
N LEU A 45 -11.10 0.22 -3.84
CA LEU A 45 -11.12 -0.58 -5.07
C LEU A 45 -11.15 0.31 -6.32
N ALA A 46 -11.69 1.53 -6.22
CA ALA A 46 -11.70 2.48 -7.33
C ALA A 46 -10.28 2.97 -7.70
N PHE A 47 -9.29 2.78 -6.84
CA PHE A 47 -7.89 3.16 -7.07
C PHE A 47 -6.98 1.99 -7.45
N ALA A 48 -7.53 0.81 -7.70
CA ALA A 48 -6.74 -0.40 -7.95
C ALA A 48 -5.83 -0.31 -9.20
N ASP A 49 -6.21 0.50 -10.18
CA ASP A 49 -5.45 0.71 -11.43
C ASP A 49 -4.43 1.88 -11.35
N ASP A 50 -4.39 2.61 -10.23
CA ASP A 50 -3.41 3.69 -10.04
C ASP A 50 -2.03 3.10 -9.67
N GLU A 51 -0.95 3.81 -10.03
CA GLU A 51 0.43 3.42 -9.72
C GLU A 51 0.79 3.66 -8.23
N ASN A 52 -0.14 4.20 -7.44
CA ASN A 52 0.04 4.52 -6.03
C ASN A 52 -0.52 3.42 -5.12
N ARG A 53 0.08 3.28 -3.94
CA ARG A 53 -0.45 2.43 -2.87
C ARG A 53 -1.35 3.24 -1.95
N TYR A 54 -2.50 2.69 -1.62
CA TYR A 54 -3.46 3.30 -0.70
C TYR A 54 -3.71 2.42 0.52
N GLU A 55 -3.79 3.05 1.69
CA GLU A 55 -4.21 2.45 2.95
C GLU A 55 -5.35 3.25 3.58
N LEU A 56 -6.17 2.60 4.39
CA LEU A 56 -7.07 3.25 5.33
C LEU A 56 -6.59 3.05 6.75
N VAL A 57 -6.52 4.13 7.52
CA VAL A 57 -6.25 4.06 8.96
C VAL A 57 -7.36 4.82 9.67
N ARG A 58 -8.29 4.08 10.28
CA ARG A 58 -9.46 4.64 10.98
C ARG A 58 -10.28 5.62 10.11
N GLY A 59 -10.53 5.25 8.86
CA GLY A 59 -11.27 6.04 7.88
C GLY A 59 -10.47 7.15 7.17
N GLU A 60 -9.19 7.30 7.50
CA GLU A 60 -8.29 8.25 6.83
C GLU A 60 -7.53 7.56 5.69
N LEU A 61 -7.62 8.13 4.49
CA LEU A 61 -6.90 7.66 3.30
C LEU A 61 -5.44 8.12 3.34
N ILE A 62 -4.53 7.16 3.24
CA ILE A 62 -3.09 7.38 3.18
C ILE A 62 -2.56 6.87 1.85
N MET A 63 -1.94 7.76 1.09
CA MET A 63 -1.22 7.41 -0.14
C MET A 63 0.27 7.21 0.18
N THR A 64 0.83 6.08 -0.26
CA THR A 64 2.27 5.84 -0.21
C THR A 64 2.82 5.71 -1.63
N PRO A 65 3.90 6.45 -1.98
CA PRO A 65 4.52 6.32 -3.29
C PRO A 65 5.14 4.92 -3.48
N PRO A 66 5.43 4.53 -4.74
CA PRO A 66 6.05 3.26 -5.05
C PRO A 66 7.34 2.97 -4.25
N ALA A 67 7.52 1.70 -3.90
CA ALA A 67 8.67 1.23 -3.17
C ALA A 67 10.01 1.43 -3.91
N SER A 68 11.09 1.71 -3.17
CA SER A 68 12.43 1.76 -3.73
C SER A 68 12.97 0.37 -4.10
N VAL A 69 13.97 0.30 -5.00
CA VAL A 69 14.64 -0.96 -5.36
C VAL A 69 15.25 -1.66 -4.13
N ARG A 70 15.77 -0.88 -3.17
CA ARG A 70 16.33 -1.42 -1.92
C ARG A 70 15.24 -2.07 -1.06
N HIS A 71 14.07 -1.45 -0.99
CA HIS A 71 12.88 -1.99 -0.32
C HIS A 71 12.48 -3.33 -0.93
N GLY A 72 12.26 -3.35 -2.25
CA GLY A 72 11.89 -4.57 -2.97
C GLY A 72 12.89 -5.72 -2.80
N LYS A 73 14.20 -5.41 -2.74
CA LYS A 73 15.25 -6.41 -2.48
C LYS A 73 15.13 -7.05 -1.09
N TYR A 74 14.80 -6.27 -0.05
CA TYR A 74 14.63 -6.82 1.29
C TYR A 74 13.29 -7.54 1.46
N ALA A 75 12.21 -7.00 0.91
CA ALA A 75 10.90 -7.65 0.88
C ALA A 75 11.00 -9.04 0.21
N ALA A 76 11.61 -9.13 -0.98
CA ALA A 76 11.80 -10.40 -1.68
C ALA A 76 12.58 -11.44 -0.86
N ARG A 77 13.58 -11.01 -0.07
CA ARG A 77 14.33 -11.92 0.82
C ARG A 77 13.47 -12.43 1.97
N LEU A 78 12.68 -11.54 2.59
CA LEU A 78 11.77 -11.89 3.68
C LEU A 78 10.70 -12.86 3.17
N VAL A 79 10.03 -12.53 2.06
CA VAL A 79 9.02 -13.39 1.42
C VAL A 79 9.60 -14.77 1.13
N ARG A 80 10.80 -14.86 0.54
CA ARG A 80 11.43 -16.14 0.25
C ARG A 80 11.61 -16.99 1.50
N MET A 81 12.19 -16.44 2.57
CA MET A 81 12.44 -17.22 3.79
C MET A 81 11.13 -17.64 4.47
N LEU A 82 10.16 -16.74 4.55
CA LEU A 82 8.87 -16.99 5.20
C LEU A 82 8.03 -17.99 4.41
N SER A 83 7.93 -17.83 3.09
CA SER A 83 7.14 -18.71 2.23
C SER A 83 7.70 -20.13 2.23
N THR A 84 9.03 -20.29 2.23
CA THR A 84 9.66 -21.61 2.38
C THR A 84 9.25 -22.27 3.69
N HIS A 85 9.38 -21.56 4.82
CA HIS A 85 9.01 -22.12 6.13
C HIS A 85 7.53 -22.49 6.22
N VAL A 86 6.66 -21.58 5.77
CA VAL A 86 5.19 -21.76 5.80
C VAL A 86 4.77 -22.94 4.92
N ALA A 87 5.35 -23.08 3.73
CA ALA A 87 5.06 -24.19 2.82
C ALA A 87 5.57 -25.53 3.37
N GLU A 88 6.78 -25.58 3.94
CA GLU A 88 7.37 -26.80 4.51
C GLU A 88 6.57 -27.36 5.70
N HIS A 89 5.94 -26.49 6.47
CA HIS A 89 5.19 -26.85 7.68
C HIS A 89 3.67 -26.77 7.47
N GLU A 90 3.24 -26.48 6.24
CA GLU A 90 1.85 -26.31 5.84
C GLU A 90 1.05 -25.37 6.77
N LEU A 91 1.62 -24.21 7.09
CA LEU A 91 1.07 -23.30 8.11
C LEU A 91 0.05 -22.29 7.56
N GLY A 92 -0.13 -22.20 6.24
CA GLY A 92 -1.00 -21.21 5.60
C GLY A 92 -0.37 -20.58 4.37
N GLU A 93 -0.65 -19.29 4.16
CA GLU A 93 -0.31 -18.57 2.95
C GLU A 93 0.49 -17.30 3.24
N VAL A 94 1.43 -16.97 2.37
CA VAL A 94 2.24 -15.75 2.44
C VAL A 94 1.92 -14.87 1.24
N TYR A 95 1.56 -13.62 1.51
CA TYR A 95 1.22 -12.62 0.50
C TYR A 95 2.31 -11.54 0.42
N THR A 96 2.52 -11.02 -0.79
CA THR A 96 3.39 -9.89 -1.09
C THR A 96 2.77 -9.07 -2.23
N ALA A 97 3.50 -8.07 -2.73
CA ALA A 97 2.98 -7.06 -3.65
C ALA A 97 1.87 -6.19 -3.02
N GLU A 98 1.94 -6.01 -1.70
CA GLU A 98 1.20 -4.99 -0.95
C GLU A 98 -0.34 -5.07 -1.13
N PRO A 99 -0.96 -6.26 -0.99
CA PRO A 99 -2.41 -6.38 -1.09
C PRO A 99 -3.10 -5.67 0.08
N GLY A 100 -4.28 -5.11 -0.18
CA GLY A 100 -5.11 -4.52 0.87
C GLY A 100 -5.76 -5.58 1.75
N PHE A 101 -5.49 -5.54 3.05
CA PHE A 101 -6.19 -6.33 4.08
C PHE A 101 -7.05 -5.42 4.94
N GLU A 102 -8.35 -5.66 4.94
CA GLU A 102 -9.27 -5.04 5.90
C GLU A 102 -9.06 -5.67 7.29
N LEU A 103 -8.73 -4.84 8.27
CA LEU A 103 -8.46 -5.25 9.65
C LEU A 103 -9.60 -4.86 10.60
N GLU A 104 -10.25 -3.74 10.33
CA GLU A 104 -11.40 -3.23 11.08
C GLU A 104 -12.36 -2.58 10.07
N SER A 105 -13.67 -2.78 10.23
CA SER A 105 -14.67 -2.18 9.34
C SER A 105 -15.22 -0.84 9.86
N GLU A 106 -15.19 -0.62 11.18
CA GLU A 106 -15.77 0.58 11.80
C GLU A 106 -14.92 1.05 13.02
N PRO A 107 -14.10 2.11 12.88
CA PRO A 107 -13.81 2.82 11.63
C PRO A 107 -12.93 1.97 10.68
N PRO A 108 -13.09 2.11 9.36
CA PRO A 108 -12.44 1.23 8.40
C PRO A 108 -10.92 1.39 8.45
N THR A 109 -10.23 0.25 8.55
CA THR A 109 -8.77 0.17 8.55
C THR A 109 -8.37 -0.91 7.55
N VAL A 110 -7.71 -0.49 6.47
CA VAL A 110 -7.21 -1.35 5.39
C VAL A 110 -5.72 -1.12 5.27
N ARG A 111 -4.90 -2.15 5.46
CA ARG A 111 -3.43 -2.04 5.40
C ARG A 111 -2.88 -2.81 4.23
N ALA A 112 -1.84 -2.27 3.61
CA ALA A 112 -1.15 -2.85 2.46
C ALA A 112 0.30 -3.18 2.85
N PRO A 113 0.52 -4.26 3.61
CA PRO A 113 1.84 -4.61 4.14
C PRO A 113 2.77 -5.13 3.04
N ASP A 114 4.08 -4.89 3.18
CA ASP A 114 5.10 -5.42 2.26
C ASP A 114 5.07 -6.96 2.17
N VAL A 115 4.78 -7.60 3.31
CA VAL A 115 4.65 -9.05 3.49
C VAL A 115 3.55 -9.34 4.51
N ALA A 116 2.65 -10.26 4.21
CA ALA A 116 1.66 -10.78 5.15
C ALA A 116 1.69 -12.31 5.21
N PHE A 117 1.36 -12.87 6.36
CA PHE A 117 1.14 -14.31 6.54
C PHE A 117 -0.25 -14.52 7.13
N VAL A 118 -1.01 -15.43 6.54
CA VAL A 118 -2.33 -15.84 7.01
C VAL A 118 -2.26 -17.33 7.37
N HIS A 119 -2.53 -17.64 8.63
CA HIS A 119 -2.49 -19.01 9.14
C HIS A 119 -3.65 -19.85 8.56
N ARG A 120 -3.39 -21.14 8.30
CA ARG A 120 -4.41 -22.12 7.89
C ARG A 120 -5.17 -22.64 9.11
N GLU A 121 -6.49 -22.55 9.11
CA GLU A 121 -7.32 -23.15 10.18
C GLU A 121 -7.18 -24.68 10.27
#